data_AF-A0A2H6J1G4-F1
#
_entry.id   AF-A0A2H6J1G4-F1
#
_cell.length_a   1.000
_cell.length_b   1.000
_cell.length_c   1.000
_cell.angle_alpha   90.00
_cell.angle_beta   90.00
_cell.angle_gamma   90.00
#
_symmetry.space_group_name_H-M   'P 1'
#
loop_
_entity.id
_entity.type
_entity.pdbx_description
1 polymer ?
#
loop_
_entity_poly.entity_id
_entity_poly.type
_entity_poly.pdbx_seq_one_letter_code
_entity_poly.pdbx_strand_id
1 'polypeptide(L)'
;MTGPSDEPRAAAREPCGPEGLRDGAEDRDKSGDRPKAVSSGPAHGAPGGRGKAAEGGSNAAARRRRQGKHPAYGALDLGTNNCRLLVARPSRRGFVVIDAFSRIIRLGEGVSHSGRLSDVAMDRTIRALMVCRDKMQRRGVERSRLISTEACRIAENSDEFIARVHDYTGLELEIVSQETEARLAVSGCASLLDPACDGALIFDIGGGSSELIWLDLSERSHNWRASVYDRLEAQNCISAWTSLPVGVVTLAEKFGGCHVTPDIYEAMVADVSRQLETFEKANGLREKVANGNSHLLGTSGTVTTIAGIKLDLPAYDRKRVDGCWLKSGEVREVSKLLVGMTFEQRVAQPCVGADRADLVLAGCAILEAIMRLWPCERLRVADRGLREGMLATMMAEDGFRDTRRRRKRRRASSNPSHSPD
;
A
#
# COMPACT_ATOMS: atom_id res chain seq x y z
N MET A 1 14.85 63.96 22.27
CA MET A 1 14.74 63.22 21.00
C MET A 1 15.72 62.05 21.06
N THR A 2 15.34 60.92 20.47
CA THR A 2 16.00 59.59 20.41
C THR A 2 15.72 58.66 21.59
N GLY A 3 14.60 57.94 21.49
CA GLY A 3 14.32 56.71 22.24
C GLY A 3 15.01 55.49 21.59
N PRO A 4 15.11 54.36 22.30
CA PRO A 4 15.71 53.14 21.77
C PRO A 4 14.68 52.31 20.98
N SER A 5 15.18 51.68 19.93
CA SER A 5 14.49 50.84 18.96
C SER A 5 14.27 49.43 19.54
N ASP A 6 13.02 48.99 19.65
CA ASP A 6 12.65 47.60 19.93
C ASP A 6 12.50 46.82 18.61
N GLU A 7 13.40 45.86 18.37
CA GLU A 7 13.19 44.76 17.42
C GLU A 7 12.54 43.57 18.15
N PRO A 8 11.51 42.91 17.58
CA PRO A 8 10.91 41.74 18.22
C PRO A 8 11.74 40.48 17.94
N ARG A 9 12.25 39.87 19.01
CA ARG A 9 12.79 38.49 19.01
C ARG A 9 11.69 37.50 18.64
N ALA A 10 11.91 36.72 17.59
CA ALA A 10 11.10 35.56 17.24
C ALA A 10 11.20 34.49 18.34
N ALA A 11 10.06 34.14 18.94
CA ALA A 11 9.95 33.02 19.87
C ALA A 11 9.98 31.70 19.09
N ALA A 12 11.01 30.89 19.34
CA ALA A 12 11.06 29.50 18.90
C ALA A 12 9.90 28.73 19.57
N ARG A 13 9.05 28.11 18.76
CA ARG A 13 7.98 27.22 19.24
C ARG A 13 8.55 25.81 19.39
N GLU A 14 8.49 25.28 20.60
CA GLU A 14 8.87 23.89 20.92
C GLU A 14 7.90 22.89 20.26
N PRO A 15 8.39 21.73 19.79
CA PRO A 15 7.52 20.66 19.32
C PRO A 15 6.83 19.98 20.51
N CYS A 16 5.50 19.80 20.38
CA CYS A 16 4.65 19.16 21.37
C CYS A 16 4.95 17.65 21.41
N GLY A 17 5.57 17.16 22.49
CA GLY A 17 5.82 15.74 22.73
C GLY A 17 4.56 15.02 23.23
N PRO A 18 4.38 13.71 22.96
CA PRO A 18 3.22 12.98 23.44
C PRO A 18 3.51 12.39 24.83
N GLU A 19 2.99 13.02 25.88
CA GLU A 19 2.86 12.38 27.18
C GLU A 19 1.51 11.66 27.29
N GLY A 20 1.57 10.34 27.47
CA GLY A 20 0.50 9.55 28.10
C GLY A 20 -0.64 9.08 27.20
N LEU A 21 -0.41 8.08 26.35
CA LEU A 21 -1.48 7.24 25.79
C LEU A 21 -1.22 5.77 26.11
N ARG A 22 -2.17 5.19 26.86
CA ARG A 22 -2.20 3.78 27.28
C ARG A 22 -2.37 2.88 26.05
N ASP A 23 -1.58 1.80 26.01
CA ASP A 23 -1.63 0.76 24.97
C ASP A 23 -3.03 0.16 24.80
N GLY A 24 -3.65 0.46 23.66
CA GLY A 24 -4.89 -0.15 23.17
C GLY A 24 -4.62 -1.02 21.96
N ALA A 25 -3.99 -2.18 22.15
CA ALA A 25 -3.87 -3.20 21.11
C ALA A 25 -5.17 -4.01 21.04
N GLU A 26 -6.07 -3.67 20.12
CA GLU A 26 -7.24 -4.51 19.82
C GLU A 26 -6.93 -5.48 18.68
N ASP A 27 -6.72 -6.73 19.08
CA ASP A 27 -6.71 -7.94 18.25
C ASP A 27 -8.18 -8.37 18.02
N ARG A 28 -8.71 -8.17 16.82
CA ARG A 28 -10.07 -8.63 16.46
C ARG A 28 -10.08 -9.38 15.13
N ASP A 29 -9.85 -10.69 15.20
CA ASP A 29 -10.52 -11.66 14.33
C ASP A 29 -10.53 -13.06 14.99
N LYS A 30 -11.61 -13.38 15.70
CA LYS A 30 -11.91 -14.73 16.20
C LYS A 30 -13.39 -15.03 16.03
N SER A 31 -13.76 -15.62 14.89
CA SER A 31 -14.95 -16.48 14.79
C SER A 31 -14.49 -17.94 14.79
N GLY A 32 -14.43 -18.54 15.97
CA GLY A 32 -14.16 -19.97 16.16
C GLY A 32 -15.47 -20.73 16.29
N ASP A 33 -15.75 -21.61 15.35
CA ASP A 33 -16.76 -22.66 15.47
C ASP A 33 -16.10 -23.88 16.14
N ARG A 34 -16.62 -24.31 17.30
CA ARG A 34 -16.12 -25.45 18.09
C ARG A 34 -17.04 -26.66 17.88
N PRO A 35 -16.51 -27.84 17.51
CA PRO A 35 -17.20 -29.10 17.77
C PRO A 35 -16.98 -29.57 19.21
N LYS A 36 -18.06 -30.10 19.80
CA LYS A 36 -18.16 -30.60 21.18
C LYS A 36 -17.27 -31.81 21.45
N ALA A 37 -16.84 -31.89 22.71
CA ALA A 37 -16.02 -32.94 23.30
C ALA A 37 -16.72 -34.31 23.40
N VAL A 38 -15.89 -35.34 23.34
CA VAL A 38 -16.20 -36.77 23.54
C VAL A 38 -16.07 -37.10 25.02
N SER A 39 -17.04 -37.82 25.58
CA SER A 39 -17.01 -38.41 26.92
C SER A 39 -16.35 -39.79 26.91
N SER A 40 -15.57 -40.06 27.95
CA SER A 40 -14.84 -41.30 28.25
C SER A 40 -15.72 -42.40 28.84
N GLY A 41 -15.32 -43.66 28.60
CA GLY A 41 -15.74 -44.86 29.32
C GLY A 41 -14.83 -46.04 28.97
N PRO A 42 -14.32 -46.84 29.93
CA PRO A 42 -13.30 -47.86 29.69
C PRO A 42 -13.89 -49.29 29.57
N ALA A 43 -13.24 -50.17 28.80
CA ALA A 43 -13.37 -51.61 28.99
C ALA A 43 -12.16 -52.38 28.43
N HIS A 44 -11.72 -53.34 29.23
CA HIS A 44 -10.60 -54.27 29.05
C HIS A 44 -10.73 -55.25 27.87
N GLY A 45 -9.59 -55.72 27.37
CA GLY A 45 -9.48 -56.97 26.61
C GLY A 45 -8.23 -57.06 25.73
N ALA A 46 -7.20 -57.77 26.19
CA ALA A 46 -6.05 -58.23 25.37
C ALA A 46 -6.24 -59.73 25.04
N PRO A 47 -5.33 -60.45 24.32
CA PRO A 47 -4.21 -60.03 23.46
C PRO A 47 -4.17 -60.77 22.09
N GLY A 48 -3.24 -60.38 21.20
CA GLY A 48 -2.63 -61.33 20.25
C GLY A 48 -2.39 -60.81 18.83
N GLY A 49 -1.14 -60.92 18.36
CA GLY A 49 -0.82 -60.84 16.93
C GLY A 49 0.48 -60.13 16.60
N ARG A 50 1.58 -60.88 16.56
CA ARG A 50 2.85 -60.45 15.95
C ARG A 50 2.63 -60.19 14.45
N GLY A 51 3.10 -59.05 13.95
CA GLY A 51 3.17 -58.75 12.52
C GLY A 51 4.18 -57.66 12.24
N LYS A 52 5.38 -58.03 11.79
CA LYS A 52 6.36 -57.12 11.19
C LYS A 52 5.77 -56.53 9.90
N ALA A 53 5.76 -55.21 9.73
CA ALA A 53 5.63 -54.59 8.42
C ALA A 53 6.17 -53.14 8.38
N ALA A 54 7.23 -52.97 7.60
CA ALA A 54 7.54 -51.82 6.73
C ALA A 54 7.63 -50.41 7.36
N GLU A 55 8.83 -50.08 7.82
CA GLU A 55 9.36 -48.71 7.73
C GLU A 55 9.44 -48.31 6.25
N GLY A 56 8.60 -47.36 5.82
CA GLY A 56 8.59 -46.86 4.44
C GLY A 56 7.44 -45.91 4.08
N GLY A 57 6.41 -45.81 4.92
CA GLY A 57 5.21 -45.01 4.61
C GLY A 57 5.23 -43.54 5.01
N SER A 58 6.16 -43.09 5.87
CA SER A 58 6.08 -41.76 6.49
C SER A 58 6.43 -40.60 5.54
N ASN A 59 7.29 -40.85 4.54
CA ASN A 59 7.78 -39.78 3.66
C ASN A 59 6.84 -39.51 2.46
N ALA A 60 6.08 -40.52 2.02
CA ALA A 60 5.11 -40.38 0.93
C ALA A 60 3.81 -39.70 1.39
N ALA A 61 3.36 -39.96 2.64
CA ALA A 61 2.21 -39.29 3.24
C ALA A 61 2.51 -37.82 3.60
N ALA A 62 3.74 -37.53 4.04
CA ALA A 62 4.23 -36.15 4.23
C ALA A 62 4.39 -35.39 2.90
N ARG A 63 4.93 -36.04 1.85
CA ARG A 63 4.97 -35.47 0.49
C ARG A 63 3.58 -35.26 -0.11
N ARG A 64 2.63 -36.19 0.09
CA ARG A 64 1.22 -36.02 -0.34
C ARG A 64 0.46 -34.95 0.44
N ARG A 65 0.74 -34.76 1.74
CA ARG A 65 0.20 -33.63 2.52
C ARG A 65 0.77 -32.28 2.07
N ARG A 66 2.02 -32.24 1.60
CA ARG A 66 2.63 -31.06 0.97
C ARG A 66 2.08 -30.75 -0.43
N GLN A 67 1.51 -31.72 -1.14
CA GLN A 67 0.94 -31.55 -2.47
C GLN A 67 -0.41 -30.80 -2.52
N GLY A 68 -0.96 -30.35 -1.38
CA GLY A 68 -2.30 -29.74 -1.31
C GLY A 68 -2.37 -28.24 -1.00
N LYS A 69 -1.26 -27.56 -0.70
CA LYS A 69 -1.27 -26.12 -0.37
C LYS A 69 -0.29 -25.39 -1.27
N HIS A 70 -0.78 -24.40 -2.02
CA HIS A 70 0.08 -23.47 -2.76
C HIS A 70 1.08 -22.78 -1.81
N PRO A 71 2.31 -22.48 -2.27
CA PRO A 71 3.31 -21.81 -1.46
C PRO A 71 2.78 -20.44 -0.97
N ALA A 72 3.19 -20.05 0.24
CA ALA A 72 2.86 -18.74 0.78
C ALA A 72 3.93 -17.71 0.41
N TYR A 73 3.49 -16.51 0.08
CA TYR A 73 4.33 -15.39 -0.33
C TYR A 73 4.21 -14.26 0.68
N GLY A 74 5.31 -13.57 0.95
CA GLY A 74 5.36 -12.37 1.80
C GLY A 74 5.73 -11.13 1.00
N ALA A 75 4.99 -10.05 1.17
CA ALA A 75 5.33 -8.75 0.60
C ALA A 75 5.31 -7.71 1.72
N LEU A 76 6.50 -7.18 2.04
CA LEU A 76 6.69 -6.17 3.07
C LEU A 76 7.09 -4.85 2.42
N ASP A 77 6.41 -3.79 2.84
CA ASP A 77 6.64 -2.42 2.42
C ASP A 77 6.93 -1.58 3.67
N LEU A 78 8.17 -1.10 3.77
CA LEU A 78 8.63 -0.20 4.82
C LEU A 78 8.72 1.22 4.26
N GLY A 79 7.66 1.98 4.47
CA GLY A 79 7.60 3.39 4.07
C GLY A 79 8.04 4.36 5.17
N THR A 80 8.08 5.64 4.81
CA THR A 80 8.37 6.76 5.73
C THR A 80 7.46 6.78 6.95
N ASN A 81 6.16 6.49 6.78
CA ASN A 81 5.19 6.59 7.87
C ASN A 81 4.77 5.22 8.43
N ASN A 82 4.67 4.19 7.60
CA ASN A 82 3.96 2.97 7.95
C ASN A 82 4.72 1.73 7.45
N CYS A 83 4.79 0.69 8.29
CA CYS A 83 5.30 -0.62 7.92
C CYS A 83 4.12 -1.55 7.67
N ARG A 84 4.11 -2.22 6.51
CA ARG A 84 3.01 -3.09 6.09
C ARG A 84 3.53 -4.43 5.60
N LEU A 85 2.82 -5.51 5.95
CA LEU A 85 3.05 -6.85 5.42
C LEU A 85 1.75 -7.41 4.86
N LEU A 86 1.82 -8.06 3.70
CA LEU A 86 0.82 -8.99 3.22
C LEU A 86 1.44 -10.38 3.11
N VAL A 87 0.72 -11.39 3.61
CA VAL A 87 1.01 -12.79 3.34
C VAL A 87 -0.12 -13.37 2.52
N ALA A 88 0.18 -13.97 1.38
CA ALA A 88 -0.82 -14.47 0.45
C ALA A 88 -0.48 -15.83 -0.15
N ARG A 89 -1.50 -16.52 -0.65
CA ARG A 89 -1.36 -17.74 -1.45
C ARG A 89 -1.97 -17.55 -2.84
N PRO A 90 -1.37 -18.12 -3.89
CA PRO A 90 -1.99 -18.20 -5.20
C PRO A 90 -3.40 -18.80 -5.15
N SER A 91 -4.27 -18.29 -6.00
CA SER A 91 -5.65 -18.72 -6.17
C SER A 91 -6.04 -18.65 -7.64
N ARG A 92 -7.14 -19.31 -8.03
CA ARG A 92 -7.63 -19.29 -9.41
C ARG A 92 -7.87 -17.89 -9.97
N ARG A 93 -8.19 -16.91 -9.11
CA ARG A 93 -8.50 -15.51 -9.49
C ARG A 93 -7.39 -14.52 -9.09
N GLY A 94 -6.15 -14.98 -8.90
CA GLY A 94 -5.04 -14.16 -8.42
C GLY A 94 -4.45 -14.75 -7.15
N PHE A 95 -4.69 -14.10 -6.01
CA PHE A 95 -4.25 -14.60 -4.70
C PHE A 95 -5.27 -14.31 -3.61
N VAL A 96 -5.14 -15.03 -2.50
CA VAL A 96 -5.91 -14.80 -1.27
C VAL A 96 -4.94 -14.39 -0.18
N VAL A 97 -5.21 -13.26 0.47
CA VAL A 97 -4.47 -12.81 1.65
C VAL A 97 -4.84 -13.72 2.83
N ILE A 98 -3.83 -14.31 3.47
CA ILE A 98 -3.98 -15.24 4.59
C ILE A 98 -3.45 -14.65 5.91
N ASP A 99 -2.70 -13.55 5.84
CA ASP A 99 -2.28 -12.75 6.99
C ASP A 99 -1.93 -11.34 6.50
N ALA A 100 -2.06 -10.37 7.39
CA ALA A 100 -1.68 -9.00 7.13
C ALA A 100 -1.17 -8.34 8.41
N PHE A 101 -0.37 -7.29 8.24
CA PHE A 101 0.05 -6.41 9.31
C PHE A 101 0.20 -4.99 8.77
N SER A 102 -0.14 -4.02 9.59
CA SER A 102 0.07 -2.60 9.32
C SER A 102 0.32 -1.92 10.65
N ARG A 103 1.39 -1.13 10.74
CA ARG A 103 1.67 -0.29 11.91
C ARG A 103 2.31 1.02 11.51
N ILE A 104 1.81 2.09 12.12
CA ILE A 104 2.39 3.43 11.98
C ILE A 104 3.68 3.45 12.80
N ILE A 105 4.77 3.73 12.12
CA ILE A 105 6.14 3.64 12.64
C ILE A 105 6.90 4.94 12.46
N ARG A 106 6.40 5.90 11.66
CA ARG A 106 6.97 7.24 11.47
C ARG A 106 8.51 7.20 11.37
N LEU A 107 9.04 6.32 10.52
CA LEU A 107 10.48 6.11 10.36
C LEU A 107 11.18 7.36 9.83
N GLY A 108 10.51 8.09 8.94
CA GLY A 108 11.06 9.30 8.34
C GLY A 108 10.77 10.59 9.10
N GLU A 109 10.28 10.52 10.34
CA GLU A 109 10.05 11.73 11.14
C GLU A 109 11.37 12.47 11.40
N GLY A 110 11.41 13.76 11.08
CA GLY A 110 12.57 14.63 11.25
C GLY A 110 13.70 14.42 10.22
N VAL A 111 13.65 13.39 9.36
CA VAL A 111 14.73 13.09 8.39
C VAL A 111 14.94 14.22 7.39
N SER A 112 13.86 14.89 7.00
CA SER A 112 13.89 16.06 6.09
C SER A 112 14.78 17.20 6.62
N HIS A 113 14.96 17.30 7.94
CA HIS A 113 15.74 18.33 8.60
C HIS A 113 17.09 17.81 9.10
N SER A 114 17.13 16.57 9.64
CA SER A 114 18.32 16.00 10.26
C SER A 114 19.24 15.25 9.28
N GLY A 115 18.72 14.83 8.13
CA GLY A 115 19.40 13.90 7.21
C GLY A 115 19.53 12.47 7.75
N ARG A 116 18.97 12.16 8.93
CA ARG A 116 19.23 10.90 9.66
C ARG A 116 17.97 10.32 10.29
N LEU A 117 17.87 8.99 10.29
CA LEU A 117 16.86 8.24 11.04
C LEU A 117 17.15 8.36 12.55
N SER A 118 16.13 8.66 13.35
CA SER A 118 16.27 8.72 14.81
C SER A 118 16.29 7.32 15.44
N ASP A 119 17.02 7.15 16.55
CA ASP A 119 17.09 5.88 17.27
C ASP A 119 15.72 5.38 17.70
N VAL A 120 14.87 6.29 18.19
CA VAL A 120 13.50 5.98 18.63
C VAL A 120 12.66 5.44 17.47
N ALA A 121 12.76 6.03 16.28
CA ALA A 121 12.05 5.59 15.10
C ALA A 121 12.58 4.25 14.57
N MET A 122 13.90 4.05 14.57
CA MET A 122 14.54 2.78 14.22
C MET A 122 14.08 1.65 15.16
N ASP A 123 14.10 1.88 16.48
CA ASP A 123 13.68 0.89 17.49
C ASP A 123 12.21 0.48 17.34
N ARG A 124 11.32 1.47 17.17
CA ARG A 124 9.88 1.24 16.93
C ARG A 124 9.65 0.42 15.65
N THR A 125 10.45 0.69 14.63
CA THR A 125 10.39 -0.01 13.35
C THR A 125 10.90 -1.45 13.45
N ILE A 126 12.04 -1.69 14.12
CA ILE A 126 12.58 -3.03 14.35
C ILE A 126 11.54 -3.89 15.10
N ARG A 127 10.90 -3.35 16.14
CA ARG A 127 9.80 -4.04 16.84
C ARG A 127 8.65 -4.41 15.89
N ALA A 128 8.40 -3.66 14.82
CA ALA A 128 7.31 -3.93 13.87
C ALA A 128 7.71 -5.04 12.92
N LEU A 129 8.95 -4.99 12.45
CA LEU A 129 9.56 -5.99 11.59
C LEU A 129 9.69 -7.35 12.29
N MET A 130 9.92 -7.40 13.60
CA MET A 130 9.86 -8.64 14.38
C MET A 130 8.48 -9.30 14.29
N VAL A 131 7.39 -8.53 14.41
CA VAL A 131 6.02 -9.06 14.26
C VAL A 131 5.77 -9.55 12.83
N CYS A 132 6.29 -8.85 11.83
CA CYS A 132 6.24 -9.27 10.42
C CYS A 132 6.96 -10.62 10.22
N ARG A 133 8.19 -10.75 10.74
CA ARG A 133 8.98 -11.99 10.71
C ARG A 133 8.22 -13.16 11.32
N ASP A 134 7.64 -12.97 12.51
CA ASP A 134 6.88 -14.02 13.20
C ASP A 134 5.61 -14.42 12.43
N LYS A 135 4.94 -13.46 11.77
CA LYS A 135 3.80 -13.75 10.88
C LYS A 135 4.24 -14.56 9.66
N MET A 136 5.32 -14.17 9.00
CA MET A 136 5.86 -14.88 7.83
C MET A 136 6.26 -16.32 8.19
N GLN A 137 6.97 -16.52 9.30
CA GLN A 137 7.36 -17.85 9.78
C GLN A 137 6.14 -18.72 10.11
N ARG A 138 5.17 -18.21 10.88
CA ARG A 138 3.94 -18.95 11.24
C ARG A 138 3.11 -19.37 10.04
N ARG A 139 3.14 -18.60 8.95
CA ARG A 139 2.40 -18.91 7.72
C ARG A 139 3.18 -19.76 6.73
N GLY A 140 4.46 -20.02 7.00
CA GLY A 140 5.36 -20.77 6.13
C GLY A 140 5.58 -20.05 4.81
N VAL A 141 5.92 -18.76 4.86
CA VAL A 141 6.31 -18.01 3.66
C VAL A 141 7.57 -18.63 3.08
N GLU A 142 7.49 -19.05 1.81
CA GLU A 142 8.60 -19.70 1.09
C GLU A 142 9.35 -18.72 0.20
N ARG A 143 8.68 -17.63 -0.23
CA ARG A 143 9.26 -16.56 -1.04
C ARG A 143 8.74 -15.22 -0.58
N SER A 144 9.62 -14.24 -0.44
CA SER A 144 9.22 -12.89 -0.07
C SER A 144 10.04 -11.82 -0.75
N ARG A 145 9.45 -10.64 -0.85
CA ARG A 145 10.16 -9.41 -1.19
C ARG A 145 9.84 -8.36 -0.14
N LEU A 146 10.89 -7.79 0.45
CA LEU A 146 10.81 -6.87 1.57
C LEU A 146 11.53 -5.59 1.15
N ILE A 147 10.76 -4.53 0.93
CA ILE A 147 11.30 -3.29 0.38
C ILE A 147 11.26 -2.18 1.43
N SER A 148 12.20 -1.26 1.31
CA SER A 148 12.19 0.02 2.00
C SER A 148 12.22 1.15 0.98
N THR A 149 11.50 2.23 1.27
CA THR A 149 11.32 3.34 0.32
C THR A 149 12.02 4.62 0.80
N GLU A 150 11.41 5.77 0.55
CA GLU A 150 12.01 7.11 0.61
C GLU A 150 12.83 7.41 1.87
N ALA A 151 12.32 7.10 3.07
CA ALA A 151 13.02 7.43 4.32
C ALA A 151 14.42 6.79 4.41
N CYS A 152 14.58 5.54 3.99
CA CYS A 152 15.89 4.89 3.98
C CYS A 152 16.75 5.33 2.80
N ARG A 153 16.15 5.76 1.69
CA ARG A 153 16.90 6.25 0.53
C ARG A 153 17.66 7.54 0.82
N ILE A 154 17.03 8.45 1.57
CA ILE A 154 17.58 9.79 1.82
C ILE A 154 18.41 9.89 3.10
N ALA A 155 18.26 8.94 4.02
CA ALA A 155 18.94 8.99 5.30
C ALA A 155 20.40 8.52 5.20
N GLU A 156 21.31 9.30 5.79
CA GLU A 156 22.75 9.01 5.81
C GLU A 156 23.11 7.73 6.58
N ASN A 157 22.31 7.36 7.58
CA ASN A 157 22.52 6.17 8.42
C ASN A 157 21.60 5.00 8.04
N SER A 158 21.16 4.94 6.80
CA SER A 158 20.32 3.84 6.31
C SER A 158 21.02 2.49 6.36
N ASP A 159 22.30 2.41 5.99
CA ASP A 159 23.08 1.16 6.07
C ASP A 159 23.16 0.60 7.50
N GLU A 160 23.35 1.47 8.49
CA GLU A 160 23.33 1.11 9.91
C GLU A 160 21.96 0.53 10.31
N PHE A 161 20.88 1.21 9.92
CA PHE A 161 19.52 0.75 10.18
C PHE A 161 19.25 -0.62 9.54
N ILE A 162 19.64 -0.82 8.28
CA ILE A 162 19.45 -2.08 7.55
C ILE A 162 20.23 -3.22 8.22
N ALA A 163 21.48 -2.97 8.63
CA ALA A 163 22.27 -3.94 9.39
C ALA A 163 21.57 -4.34 10.70
N ARG A 164 21.09 -3.35 11.46
CA ARG A 164 20.32 -3.62 12.69
C ARG A 164 19.06 -4.45 12.41
N VAL A 165 18.31 -4.14 11.35
CA VAL A 165 17.13 -4.92 10.96
C VAL A 165 17.51 -6.38 10.72
N HIS A 166 18.57 -6.62 9.94
CA HIS A 166 19.07 -7.96 9.67
C HIS A 166 19.47 -8.68 10.98
N ASP A 167 20.23 -8.04 11.86
CA ASP A 167 20.72 -8.69 13.09
C ASP A 167 19.59 -9.07 14.06
N TYR A 168 18.58 -8.21 14.23
CA TYR A 168 17.47 -8.48 15.16
C TYR A 168 16.37 -9.37 14.59
N THR A 169 16.16 -9.33 13.26
CA THR A 169 15.00 -9.96 12.62
C THR A 169 15.36 -11.08 11.64
N GLY A 170 16.56 -11.07 11.08
CA GLY A 170 16.98 -11.91 9.96
C GLY A 170 16.27 -11.55 8.64
N LEU A 171 15.60 -10.40 8.57
CA LEU A 171 14.97 -9.92 7.33
C LEU A 171 15.97 -9.12 6.51
N GLU A 172 16.07 -9.46 5.23
CA GLU A 172 16.86 -8.71 4.24
C GLU A 172 15.95 -7.68 3.57
N LEU A 173 16.19 -6.39 3.84
CA LEU A 173 15.45 -5.29 3.22
C LEU A 173 16.18 -4.77 1.99
N GLU A 174 15.44 -4.57 0.90
CA GLU A 174 15.90 -3.95 -0.34
C GLU A 174 15.49 -2.48 -0.35
N ILE A 175 16.44 -1.54 -0.42
CA ILE A 175 16.11 -0.13 -0.72
C ILE A 175 15.84 -0.02 -2.22
N VAL A 176 14.57 0.04 -2.61
CA VAL A 176 14.15 0.03 -4.03
C VAL A 176 14.21 1.41 -4.64
N SER A 177 14.48 1.56 -5.94
CA SER A 177 14.44 2.87 -6.61
C SER A 177 13.02 3.44 -6.75
N GLN A 178 12.89 4.76 -6.92
CA GLN A 178 11.61 5.43 -7.22
C GLN A 178 10.93 4.87 -8.48
N GLU A 179 11.70 4.52 -9.52
CA GLU A 179 11.16 3.86 -10.71
C GLU A 179 10.54 2.49 -10.35
N THR A 180 11.20 1.73 -9.49
CA THR A 180 10.69 0.42 -9.04
C THR A 180 9.38 0.59 -8.28
N GLU A 181 9.26 1.60 -7.41
CA GLU A 181 8.03 1.94 -6.70
C GLU A 181 6.90 2.29 -7.68
N ALA A 182 7.17 3.18 -8.65
CA ALA A 182 6.21 3.55 -9.69
C ALA A 182 5.70 2.32 -10.47
N ARG A 183 6.60 1.43 -10.90
CA ARG A 183 6.24 0.19 -11.62
C ARG A 183 5.43 -0.78 -10.75
N LEU A 184 5.78 -0.91 -9.46
CA LEU A 184 5.05 -1.75 -8.52
C LEU A 184 3.65 -1.18 -8.21
N ALA A 185 3.50 0.15 -8.09
CA ALA A 185 2.22 0.83 -7.91
C ALA A 185 1.28 0.52 -9.10
N VAL A 186 1.80 0.62 -10.33
CA VAL A 186 1.06 0.24 -11.55
C VAL A 186 0.61 -1.22 -11.48
N SER A 187 1.50 -2.16 -11.18
CA SER A 187 1.15 -3.58 -11.12
C SER A 187 0.16 -3.92 -10.00
N GLY A 188 0.24 -3.22 -8.86
CA GLY A 188 -0.73 -3.36 -7.76
C GLY A 188 -2.13 -2.92 -8.17
N CYS A 189 -2.21 -1.82 -8.92
CA CYS A 189 -3.45 -1.13 -9.29
C CYS A 189 -4.04 -1.55 -10.64
N ALA A 190 -3.31 -2.25 -11.51
CA ALA A 190 -3.71 -2.53 -12.89
C ALA A 190 -5.10 -3.18 -13.06
N SER A 191 -5.57 -3.96 -12.08
CA SER A 191 -6.91 -4.55 -12.08
C SER A 191 -8.06 -3.54 -11.89
N LEU A 192 -7.76 -2.30 -11.53
CA LEU A 192 -8.71 -1.23 -11.24
C LEU A 192 -8.76 -0.17 -12.36
N LEU A 193 -7.92 -0.29 -13.38
CA LEU A 193 -7.97 0.57 -14.57
C LEU A 193 -9.30 0.39 -15.31
N ASP A 194 -9.91 1.50 -15.71
CA ASP A 194 -11.13 1.49 -16.52
C ASP A 194 -10.77 1.09 -17.96
N PRO A 195 -11.26 -0.04 -18.48
CA PRO A 195 -10.94 -0.46 -19.85
C PRO A 195 -11.59 0.43 -20.92
N ALA A 196 -12.52 1.32 -20.55
CA ALA A 196 -13.15 2.26 -21.47
C ALA A 196 -12.37 3.59 -21.59
N CYS A 197 -11.34 3.80 -20.77
CA CYS A 197 -10.55 5.03 -20.77
C CYS A 197 -9.28 4.90 -21.63
N ASP A 198 -8.91 6.00 -22.26
CA ASP A 198 -7.74 6.14 -23.14
C ASP A 198 -6.49 6.57 -22.35
N GLY A 199 -6.68 7.05 -21.12
CA GLY A 199 -5.61 7.48 -20.23
C GLY A 199 -5.94 7.24 -18.76
N ALA A 200 -4.90 7.02 -17.96
CA ALA A 200 -5.04 7.00 -16.50
C ALA A 200 -3.83 7.65 -15.83
N LEU A 201 -4.09 8.60 -14.94
CA LEU A 201 -3.06 9.11 -14.03
C LEU A 201 -3.15 8.32 -12.72
N ILE A 202 -2.18 7.45 -12.51
CA ILE A 202 -1.99 6.75 -11.24
C ILE A 202 -1.15 7.64 -10.34
N PHE A 203 -1.51 7.71 -9.07
CA PHE A 203 -0.66 8.34 -8.06
C PHE A 203 -0.65 7.57 -6.75
N ASP A 204 0.51 7.52 -6.10
CA ASP A 204 0.71 7.01 -4.75
C ASP A 204 1.15 8.16 -3.86
N ILE A 205 0.32 8.53 -2.87
CA ILE A 205 0.68 9.58 -1.92
C ILE A 205 1.28 8.91 -0.69
N GLY A 206 2.62 8.87 -0.67
CA GLY A 206 3.42 8.29 0.40
C GLY A 206 3.63 9.25 1.57
N GLY A 207 4.47 8.80 2.51
CA GLY A 207 4.87 9.64 3.65
C GLY A 207 5.96 10.65 3.28
N GLY A 208 7.00 10.21 2.56
CA GLY A 208 8.13 11.06 2.17
C GLY A 208 8.09 11.52 0.72
N SER A 209 7.54 10.69 -0.17
CA SER A 209 7.43 10.95 -1.62
C SER A 209 5.99 10.77 -2.10
N SER A 210 5.73 11.22 -3.33
CA SER A 210 4.51 10.92 -4.07
C SER A 210 4.84 10.55 -5.51
N GLU A 211 4.49 9.34 -5.93
CA GLU A 211 4.71 8.85 -7.29
C GLU A 211 3.53 9.24 -8.18
N LEU A 212 3.82 9.68 -9.40
CA LEU A 212 2.85 10.02 -10.44
C LEU A 212 3.20 9.25 -11.69
N ILE A 213 2.23 8.54 -12.26
CA ILE A 213 2.42 7.67 -13.42
C ILE A 213 1.28 7.90 -14.41
N TRP A 214 1.61 8.40 -15.59
CA TRP A 214 0.68 8.45 -16.70
C TRP A 214 0.74 7.15 -17.51
N LEU A 215 -0.40 6.49 -17.62
CA LEU A 215 -0.59 5.37 -18.52
C LEU A 215 -1.33 5.82 -19.78
N ASP A 216 -0.73 5.56 -20.94
CA ASP A 216 -1.41 5.66 -22.23
C ASP A 216 -2.12 4.34 -22.51
N LEU A 217 -3.45 4.40 -22.60
CA LEU A 217 -4.32 3.23 -22.75
C LEU A 217 -4.94 3.15 -24.15
N SER A 218 -4.66 4.12 -25.03
CA SER A 218 -5.28 4.26 -26.35
C SER A 218 -5.02 3.06 -27.27
N GLU A 219 -3.82 2.49 -27.23
CA GLU A 219 -3.43 1.34 -28.05
C GLU A 219 -3.73 -0.03 -27.41
N ARG A 220 -4.47 -0.06 -26.28
CA ARG A 220 -4.78 -1.33 -25.62
C ARG A 220 -5.68 -2.20 -26.50
N SER A 221 -5.28 -3.47 -26.63
CA SER A 221 -6.16 -4.49 -27.21
C SER A 221 -7.48 -4.56 -26.41
N HIS A 222 -8.63 -4.48 -27.10
CA HIS A 222 -10.00 -4.56 -26.54
C HIS A 222 -10.28 -5.82 -25.66
N ASN A 223 -9.33 -6.74 -25.52
CA ASN A 223 -9.42 -7.95 -24.69
C ASN A 223 -8.69 -7.86 -23.34
N TRP A 224 -8.34 -6.66 -22.87
CA TRP A 224 -7.73 -6.43 -21.54
C TRP A 224 -8.56 -7.09 -20.42
N ARG A 225 -7.94 -7.97 -19.64
CA ARG A 225 -8.67 -8.96 -18.84
C ARG A 225 -8.18 -9.15 -17.41
N ALA A 226 -7.86 -8.11 -16.65
CA ALA A 226 -7.68 -8.15 -15.17
C ALA A 226 -7.01 -9.43 -14.58
N SER A 227 -6.08 -10.04 -15.32
CA SER A 227 -5.31 -11.21 -14.90
C SER A 227 -3.92 -10.77 -14.48
N VAL A 228 -3.16 -11.70 -13.91
CA VAL A 228 -1.77 -11.44 -13.48
C VAL A 228 -0.88 -11.01 -14.66
N TYR A 229 -1.17 -11.44 -15.89
CA TYR A 229 -0.43 -11.01 -17.08
C TYR A 229 -0.77 -9.59 -17.53
N ASP A 230 -2.03 -9.17 -17.37
CA ASP A 230 -2.45 -7.79 -17.67
C ASP A 230 -1.72 -6.79 -16.74
N ARG A 231 -1.23 -7.22 -15.56
CA ARG A 231 -0.45 -6.36 -14.65
C ARG A 231 0.97 -6.06 -15.14
N LEU A 232 1.58 -6.98 -15.89
CA LEU A 232 2.88 -6.78 -16.54
C LEU A 232 2.70 -5.94 -17.80
N GLU A 233 1.66 -6.23 -18.59
CA GLU A 233 1.29 -5.39 -19.74
C GLU A 233 0.96 -3.96 -19.31
N ALA A 234 0.47 -3.74 -18.08
CA ALA A 234 0.13 -2.40 -17.60
C ALA A 234 1.38 -1.53 -17.44
N GLN A 235 2.52 -2.13 -17.10
CA GLN A 235 3.79 -1.41 -17.03
C GLN A 235 4.27 -0.96 -18.41
N ASN A 236 3.91 -1.67 -19.48
CA ASN A 236 4.26 -1.27 -20.85
C ASN A 236 3.44 -0.06 -21.32
N CYS A 237 2.31 0.23 -20.65
CA CYS A 237 1.51 1.42 -20.91
C CYS A 237 2.07 2.69 -20.25
N ILE A 238 3.13 2.59 -19.42
CA ILE A 238 3.74 3.76 -18.77
C ILE A 238 4.36 4.64 -19.86
N SER A 239 3.75 5.80 -20.11
CA SER A 239 4.30 6.77 -21.07
C SER A 239 5.09 7.87 -20.38
N ALA A 240 4.80 8.15 -19.11
CA ALA A 240 5.51 9.14 -18.30
C ALA A 240 5.38 8.79 -16.82
N TRP A 241 6.41 9.07 -16.02
CA TRP A 241 6.35 8.96 -14.57
C TRP A 241 7.29 9.97 -13.90
N THR A 242 7.02 10.28 -12.63
CA THR A 242 7.92 11.01 -11.75
C THR A 242 7.67 10.59 -10.30
N SER A 243 8.66 10.81 -9.43
CA SER A 243 8.49 10.74 -7.98
C SER A 243 8.82 12.13 -7.42
N LEU A 244 7.82 12.76 -6.81
CA LEU A 244 8.01 14.03 -6.15
C LEU A 244 8.59 13.80 -4.76
N PRO A 245 9.59 14.58 -4.31
CA PRO A 245 10.14 14.51 -2.96
C PRO A 245 9.21 15.19 -1.93
N VAL A 246 7.90 14.96 -2.06
CA VAL A 246 6.87 15.46 -1.16
C VAL A 246 5.86 14.35 -0.88
N GLY A 247 5.64 14.08 0.41
CA GLY A 247 4.62 13.17 0.90
C GLY A 247 3.91 13.80 2.10
N VAL A 248 2.99 13.06 2.72
CA VAL A 248 2.17 13.63 3.80
C VAL A 248 2.97 14.01 5.03
N VAL A 249 4.08 13.31 5.33
CA VAL A 249 4.94 13.60 6.48
C VAL A 249 5.78 14.82 6.20
N THR A 250 6.51 14.85 5.07
CA THR A 250 7.40 15.96 4.74
C THR A 250 6.65 17.28 4.55
N LEU A 251 5.45 17.23 3.96
CA LEU A 251 4.60 18.41 3.82
C LEU A 251 3.99 18.85 5.15
N ALA A 252 3.55 17.93 6.01
CA ALA A 252 3.05 18.27 7.34
C ALA A 252 4.14 18.87 8.24
N GLU A 253 5.36 18.33 8.22
CA GLU A 253 6.51 18.89 8.96
C GLU A 253 6.82 20.33 8.53
N LYS A 254 6.78 20.60 7.21
CA LYS A 254 7.05 21.93 6.66
C LYS A 254 6.02 22.98 7.05
N PHE A 255 4.76 22.60 7.24
CA PHE A 255 3.63 23.52 7.45
C PHE A 255 2.91 23.34 8.81
N GLY A 256 3.40 22.46 9.68
CA GLY A 256 2.92 22.24 11.05
C GLY A 256 1.88 21.13 11.25
N GLY A 257 1.11 20.74 10.22
CA GLY A 257 0.21 19.57 10.22
C GLY A 257 -1.02 19.62 11.15
N CYS A 258 -0.81 19.89 12.44
CA CYS A 258 -1.86 19.94 13.46
C CYS A 258 -2.74 21.21 13.33
N HIS A 259 -2.12 22.36 13.05
CA HIS A 259 -2.80 23.66 12.99
C HIS A 259 -2.71 24.23 11.58
N VAL A 260 -3.62 23.78 10.73
CA VAL A 260 -3.67 24.16 9.32
C VAL A 260 -4.91 25.02 9.12
N THR A 261 -4.69 26.32 8.92
CA THR A 261 -5.75 27.25 8.51
C THR A 261 -6.03 27.07 7.01
N PRO A 262 -7.16 27.61 6.49
CA PRO A 262 -7.41 27.62 5.05
C PRO A 262 -6.26 28.23 4.23
N ASP A 263 -5.62 29.30 4.73
CA ASP A 263 -4.48 29.93 4.03
C ASP A 263 -3.24 29.03 4.02
N ILE A 264 -2.95 28.34 5.13
CA ILE A 264 -1.85 27.36 5.19
C ILE A 264 -2.15 26.19 4.26
N TYR A 265 -3.40 25.72 4.21
CA TYR A 265 -3.82 24.66 3.30
C TYR A 265 -3.61 25.06 1.83
N GLU A 266 -4.05 26.26 1.43
CA GLU A 266 -3.81 26.75 0.07
C GLU A 266 -2.32 26.96 -0.22
N ALA A 267 -1.52 27.36 0.77
CA ALA A 267 -0.07 27.43 0.64
C ALA A 267 0.57 26.04 0.43
N MET A 268 0.10 25.00 1.12
CA MET A 268 0.50 23.61 0.88
C MET A 268 0.15 23.19 -0.56
N VAL A 269 -1.07 23.48 -1.02
CA VAL A 269 -1.51 23.16 -2.39
C VAL A 269 -0.61 23.87 -3.41
N ALA A 270 -0.37 25.17 -3.24
CA ALA A 270 0.49 25.94 -4.13
C ALA A 270 1.94 25.43 -4.16
N ASP A 271 2.48 25.01 -3.01
CA ASP A 271 3.81 24.43 -2.92
C ASP A 271 3.94 23.14 -3.74
N VAL A 272 2.96 22.24 -3.62
CA VAL A 272 2.91 21.00 -4.40
C VAL A 272 2.65 21.30 -5.88
N SER A 273 1.75 22.23 -6.21
CA SER A 273 1.47 22.64 -7.59
C SER A 273 2.72 23.09 -8.34
N ARG A 274 3.60 23.88 -7.69
CA ARG A 274 4.88 24.30 -8.31
C ARG A 274 5.79 23.12 -8.64
N GLN A 275 5.84 22.10 -7.80
CA GLN A 275 6.65 20.90 -8.04
C GLN A 275 6.09 20.07 -9.21
N LEU A 276 4.76 20.01 -9.33
CA LEU A 276 4.07 19.30 -10.41
C LEU A 276 4.27 19.96 -11.79
N GLU A 277 4.50 21.28 -11.85
CA GLU A 277 4.68 22.01 -13.11
C GLU A 277 5.81 21.45 -13.97
N THR A 278 6.91 21.00 -13.36
CA THR A 278 8.04 20.43 -14.11
C THR A 278 7.61 19.18 -14.87
N PHE A 279 6.86 18.30 -14.21
CA PHE A 279 6.34 17.08 -14.82
C PHE A 279 5.29 17.38 -15.90
N GLU A 280 4.41 18.36 -15.65
CA GLU A 280 3.43 18.80 -16.65
C GLU A 280 4.11 19.40 -17.89
N LYS A 281 5.06 20.33 -17.72
CA LYS A 281 5.77 20.97 -18.83
C LYS A 281 6.51 19.96 -19.72
N ALA A 282 7.05 18.90 -19.13
CA ALA A 282 7.75 17.85 -19.86
C ALA A 282 6.82 16.92 -20.66
N ASN A 283 5.56 16.75 -20.24
CA ASN A 283 4.70 15.68 -20.75
C ASN A 283 3.36 16.14 -21.35
N GLY A 284 2.94 17.39 -21.13
CA GLY A 284 1.71 17.98 -21.66
C GLY A 284 0.45 17.20 -21.29
N LEU A 285 0.37 16.69 -20.06
CA LEU A 285 -0.69 15.77 -19.66
C LEU A 285 -2.03 16.48 -19.48
N ARG A 286 -2.05 17.79 -19.18
CA ARG A 286 -3.28 18.57 -19.06
C ARG A 286 -4.11 18.52 -20.34
N GLU A 287 -3.47 18.66 -21.50
CA GLU A 287 -4.15 18.58 -22.79
C GLU A 287 -4.68 17.17 -23.05
N LYS A 288 -3.91 16.13 -22.71
CA LYS A 288 -4.34 14.73 -22.83
C LYS A 288 -5.56 14.43 -21.95
N VAL A 289 -5.58 14.94 -20.72
CA VAL A 289 -6.71 14.79 -19.80
C VAL A 289 -7.93 15.56 -20.29
N ALA A 290 -7.76 16.78 -20.83
CA ALA A 290 -8.87 17.59 -21.32
C ALA A 290 -9.52 17.02 -22.60
N ASN A 291 -8.72 16.41 -23.48
CA ASN A 291 -9.18 15.94 -24.79
C ASN A 291 -9.52 14.45 -24.84
N GLY A 292 -9.08 13.66 -23.86
CA GLY A 292 -9.25 12.20 -23.84
C GLY A 292 -10.19 11.72 -22.73
N ASN A 293 -10.65 10.48 -22.83
CA ASN A 293 -11.39 9.84 -21.74
C ASN A 293 -10.40 9.32 -20.68
N SER A 294 -10.07 10.16 -19.70
CA SER A 294 -9.09 9.84 -18.66
C SER A 294 -9.70 9.75 -17.26
N HIS A 295 -9.09 8.95 -16.40
CA HIS A 295 -9.46 8.90 -14.99
C HIS A 295 -8.25 9.00 -14.06
N LEU A 296 -8.50 9.40 -12.82
CA LEU A 296 -7.52 9.32 -11.75
C LEU A 296 -7.58 7.95 -11.09
N LEU A 297 -6.45 7.43 -10.64
CA LEU A 297 -6.37 6.25 -9.77
C LEU A 297 -5.38 6.52 -8.65
N GLY A 298 -5.92 6.76 -7.46
CA GLY A 298 -5.10 7.03 -6.28
C GLY A 298 -4.94 5.79 -5.43
N THR A 299 -3.77 5.64 -4.80
CA THR A 299 -3.53 4.66 -3.74
C THR A 299 -3.02 5.30 -2.44
N SER A 300 -2.80 4.48 -1.42
CA SER A 300 -2.34 4.84 -0.06
C SER A 300 -3.41 5.50 0.85
N GLY A 301 -2.98 5.97 2.02
CA GLY A 301 -3.82 6.37 3.15
C GLY A 301 -4.73 7.55 2.86
N THR A 302 -4.29 8.52 2.05
CA THR A 302 -5.04 9.75 1.76
C THR A 302 -6.38 9.45 1.09
N VAL A 303 -6.33 8.82 -0.09
CA VAL A 303 -7.55 8.54 -0.88
C VAL A 303 -8.45 7.51 -0.23
N THR A 304 -7.87 6.54 0.49
CA THR A 304 -8.64 5.53 1.23
C THR A 304 -9.35 6.14 2.45
N THR A 305 -8.75 7.13 3.10
CA THR A 305 -9.37 7.91 4.19
C THR A 305 -10.52 8.77 3.65
N ILE A 306 -10.30 9.50 2.55
CA ILE A 306 -11.34 10.31 1.90
C ILE A 306 -12.53 9.43 1.48
N ALA A 307 -12.27 8.26 0.90
CA ALA A 307 -13.30 7.30 0.54
C ALA A 307 -14.09 6.82 1.77
N GLY A 308 -13.41 6.49 2.86
CA GLY A 308 -14.06 6.06 4.10
C GLY A 308 -14.99 7.13 4.67
N ILE A 309 -14.57 8.39 4.65
CA ILE A 309 -15.41 9.52 5.08
C ILE A 309 -16.58 9.74 4.12
N LYS A 310 -16.33 9.70 2.80
CA LYS A 310 -17.40 9.90 1.80
C LYS A 310 -18.48 8.81 1.86
N LEU A 311 -18.08 7.59 2.19
CA LEU A 311 -18.96 6.44 2.35
C LEU A 311 -19.63 6.37 3.73
N ASP A 312 -19.36 7.36 4.59
CA ASP A 312 -19.84 7.47 5.97
C ASP A 312 -19.61 6.19 6.77
N LEU A 313 -18.36 5.69 6.73
CA LEU A 313 -18.02 4.44 7.41
C LEU A 313 -17.84 4.67 8.92
N PRO A 314 -18.44 3.83 9.79
CA PRO A 314 -18.23 3.91 11.24
C PRO A 314 -16.82 3.47 11.66
N ALA A 315 -16.10 2.78 10.77
CA ALA A 315 -14.69 2.43 10.87
C ALA A 315 -14.20 2.07 9.47
N TYR A 316 -12.88 2.12 9.25
CA TYR A 316 -12.28 1.75 7.97
C TYR A 316 -12.66 0.31 7.54
N ASP A 317 -13.29 0.17 6.36
CA ASP A 317 -13.59 -1.12 5.74
C ASP A 317 -13.02 -1.20 4.32
N ARG A 318 -11.95 -1.97 4.18
CA ARG A 318 -11.28 -2.24 2.89
C ARG A 318 -12.24 -2.75 1.81
N LYS A 319 -13.22 -3.60 2.15
CA LYS A 319 -14.13 -4.19 1.15
C LYS A 319 -15.04 -3.15 0.51
N ARG A 320 -15.34 -2.06 1.24
CA ARG A 320 -16.15 -0.95 0.75
C ARG A 320 -15.31 0.11 0.03
N VAL A 321 -14.06 0.29 0.46
CA VAL A 321 -13.16 1.35 -0.05
C VAL A 321 -12.41 0.92 -1.32
N ASP A 322 -11.88 -0.31 -1.36
CA ASP A 322 -11.04 -0.76 -2.46
C ASP A 322 -11.82 -0.87 -3.77
N GLY A 323 -11.40 -0.10 -4.77
CA GLY A 323 -12.06 -0.02 -6.06
C GLY A 323 -13.39 0.72 -6.02
N CYS A 324 -13.65 1.62 -5.07
CA CYS A 324 -14.78 2.54 -5.20
C CYS A 324 -14.44 3.66 -6.22
N TRP A 325 -15.48 4.21 -6.86
CA TRP A 325 -15.37 5.44 -7.64
C TRP A 325 -15.85 6.61 -6.79
N LEU A 326 -15.12 7.72 -6.82
CA LEU A 326 -15.53 9.01 -6.27
C LEU A 326 -15.57 10.03 -7.39
N LYS A 327 -16.57 10.91 -7.40
CA LYS A 327 -16.54 12.10 -8.26
C LYS A 327 -15.57 13.12 -7.68
N SER A 328 -14.94 13.90 -8.53
CA SER A 328 -14.00 14.95 -8.10
C SER A 328 -14.64 16.01 -7.20
N GLY A 329 -15.94 16.28 -7.38
CA GLY A 329 -16.71 17.12 -6.45
C GLY A 329 -16.79 16.54 -5.05
N GLU A 330 -17.05 15.24 -4.92
CA GLU A 330 -17.18 14.54 -3.64
C GLU A 330 -15.84 14.51 -2.88
N VAL A 331 -14.74 14.33 -3.59
CA VAL A 331 -13.38 14.39 -3.02
C VAL A 331 -13.13 15.79 -2.44
N ARG A 332 -13.46 16.84 -3.20
CA ARG A 332 -13.30 18.24 -2.76
C ARG A 332 -14.20 18.59 -1.58
N GLU A 333 -15.42 18.08 -1.53
CA GLU A 333 -16.32 18.25 -0.39
C GLU A 333 -15.72 17.66 0.90
N VAL A 334 -15.18 16.44 0.83
CA VAL A 334 -14.51 15.81 1.98
C VAL A 334 -13.26 16.57 2.40
N SER A 335 -12.42 17.02 1.45
CA SER A 335 -11.24 17.83 1.76
C SER A 335 -11.64 19.14 2.46
N LYS A 336 -12.66 19.84 1.96
CA LYS A 336 -13.18 21.07 2.60
C LYS A 336 -13.72 20.82 4.01
N LEU A 337 -14.46 19.71 4.19
CA LEU A 337 -14.94 19.30 5.50
C LEU A 337 -13.77 19.11 6.49
N LEU A 338 -12.71 18.41 6.08
CA LEU A 338 -11.54 18.16 6.91
C LEU A 338 -10.77 19.45 7.24
N VAL A 339 -10.64 20.37 6.29
CA VAL A 339 -10.02 21.69 6.52
C VAL A 339 -10.82 22.52 7.52
N GLY A 340 -12.15 22.37 7.54
CA GLY A 340 -13.02 23.03 8.52
C GLY A 340 -13.03 22.38 9.91
N MET A 341 -12.43 21.19 10.08
CA MET A 341 -12.35 20.52 11.38
C MET A 341 -11.14 21.03 12.20
N THR A 342 -11.33 21.15 13.50
CA THR A 342 -10.24 21.24 14.49
C THR A 342 -9.40 19.96 14.53
N PHE A 343 -8.22 20.01 15.15
CA PHE A 343 -7.38 18.82 15.29
C PHE A 343 -8.11 17.71 16.06
N GLU A 344 -8.78 18.05 17.15
CA GLU A 344 -9.53 17.13 18.00
C GLU A 344 -10.69 16.48 17.25
N GLN A 345 -11.38 17.24 16.40
CA GLN A 345 -12.42 16.70 15.51
C GLN A 345 -11.85 15.73 14.47
N ARG A 346 -10.66 16.01 13.92
CA ARG A 346 -9.98 15.07 13.01
C ARG A 346 -9.54 13.81 13.74
N VAL A 347 -9.06 13.92 14.98
CA VAL A 347 -8.74 12.76 15.84
C VAL A 347 -9.98 11.90 16.08
N ALA A 348 -11.13 12.53 16.34
CA ALA A 348 -12.40 11.84 16.60
C ALA A 348 -13.06 11.26 15.34
N GLN A 349 -12.62 11.64 14.14
CA GLN A 349 -13.22 11.15 12.90
C GLN A 349 -12.87 9.66 12.68
N PRO A 350 -13.84 8.72 12.57
CA PRO A 350 -13.57 7.28 12.63
C PRO A 350 -12.62 6.73 11.55
N CYS A 351 -12.56 7.38 10.38
CA CYS A 351 -11.68 6.98 9.29
C CYS A 351 -10.29 7.65 9.34
N VAL A 352 -10.08 8.64 10.21
CA VAL A 352 -8.82 9.37 10.35
C VAL A 352 -8.06 8.87 11.57
N GLY A 353 -8.63 9.02 12.77
CA GLY A 353 -8.01 8.64 14.04
C GLY A 353 -6.81 9.50 14.44
N ALA A 354 -6.30 9.28 15.66
CA ALA A 354 -5.19 10.05 16.23
C ALA A 354 -3.92 9.99 15.39
N ASP A 355 -3.55 8.81 14.90
CA ASP A 355 -2.26 8.60 14.23
C ASP A 355 -2.11 9.30 12.87
N ARG A 356 -3.23 9.79 12.29
CA ARG A 356 -3.26 10.46 10.98
C ARG A 356 -3.80 11.89 11.03
N ALA A 357 -4.31 12.36 12.17
CA ALA A 357 -4.99 13.66 12.27
C ALA A 357 -4.08 14.85 11.95
N ASP A 358 -2.78 14.69 12.17
CA ASP A 358 -1.69 15.63 11.86
C ASP A 358 -1.26 15.57 10.38
N LEU A 359 -1.51 14.46 9.68
CA LEU A 359 -1.06 14.22 8.31
C LEU A 359 -2.16 14.36 7.25
N VAL A 360 -3.43 14.20 7.64
CA VAL A 360 -4.56 14.08 6.69
C VAL A 360 -4.72 15.31 5.79
N LEU A 361 -4.48 16.52 6.32
CA LEU A 361 -4.62 17.76 5.55
C LEU A 361 -3.50 17.94 4.53
N ALA A 362 -2.28 17.52 4.86
CA ALA A 362 -1.19 17.48 3.89
C ALA A 362 -1.51 16.51 2.73
N GLY A 363 -2.09 15.35 3.03
CA GLY A 363 -2.59 14.43 2.01
C GLY A 363 -3.66 15.05 1.12
N CYS A 364 -4.65 15.72 1.71
CA CYS A 364 -5.68 16.45 0.97
C CYS A 364 -5.08 17.54 0.07
N ALA A 365 -4.06 18.26 0.53
CA ALA A 365 -3.40 19.31 -0.25
C ALA A 365 -2.65 18.75 -1.47
N ILE A 366 -1.93 17.63 -1.31
CA ILE A 366 -1.26 16.94 -2.42
C ILE A 366 -2.29 16.49 -3.46
N LEU A 367 -3.37 15.85 -3.01
CA LEU A 367 -4.44 15.39 -3.89
C LEU A 367 -5.14 16.55 -4.61
N GLU A 368 -5.41 17.64 -3.91
CA GLU A 368 -6.03 18.84 -4.49
C GLU A 368 -5.12 19.46 -5.56
N ALA A 369 -3.80 19.53 -5.32
CA ALA A 369 -2.83 20.01 -6.32
C ALA A 369 -2.84 19.15 -7.61
N ILE A 370 -2.88 17.82 -7.46
CA ILE A 370 -3.01 16.88 -8.58
C ILE A 370 -4.33 17.13 -9.34
N MET A 371 -5.45 17.23 -8.62
CA MET A 371 -6.78 17.40 -9.21
C MET A 371 -7.00 18.77 -9.88
N ARG A 372 -6.32 19.82 -9.40
CA ARG A 372 -6.33 21.16 -10.04
C ARG A 372 -5.53 21.16 -11.34
N LEU A 373 -4.41 20.43 -11.37
CA LEU A 373 -3.54 20.37 -12.54
C LEU A 373 -4.11 19.46 -13.64
N TRP A 374 -4.66 18.31 -13.25
CA TRP A 374 -5.25 17.30 -14.15
C TRP A 374 -6.72 17.04 -13.77
N PRO A 375 -7.65 17.87 -14.28
CA PRO A 375 -9.05 17.82 -13.89
C PRO A 375 -9.77 16.65 -14.58
N CYS A 376 -9.78 15.47 -13.94
CA CYS A 376 -10.67 14.37 -14.33
C CYS A 376 -12.00 14.44 -13.57
N GLU A 377 -13.07 13.85 -14.11
CA GLU A 377 -14.38 13.79 -13.44
C GLU A 377 -14.43 12.82 -12.26
N ARG A 378 -13.65 11.73 -12.35
CA ARG A 378 -13.73 10.58 -11.44
C ARG A 378 -12.34 10.14 -10.97
N LEU A 379 -12.29 9.75 -9.71
CA LEU A 379 -11.15 9.14 -9.02
C LEU A 379 -11.51 7.70 -8.64
N ARG A 380 -10.68 6.74 -9.06
CA ARG A 380 -10.73 5.36 -8.57
C ARG A 380 -9.84 5.25 -7.34
N VAL A 381 -10.38 4.67 -6.26
CA VAL A 381 -9.63 4.46 -5.02
C VAL A 381 -9.06 3.06 -5.02
N ALA A 382 -7.77 2.92 -4.75
CA ALA A 382 -7.11 1.64 -4.56
C ALA A 382 -6.65 1.51 -3.10
N ASP A 383 -7.07 0.45 -2.42
CA ASP A 383 -6.37 -0.03 -1.21
C ASP A 383 -5.36 -1.13 -1.59
N ARG A 384 -4.77 -0.98 -2.78
CA ARG A 384 -3.76 -1.87 -3.35
C ARG A 384 -2.62 -1.01 -3.85
N GLY A 385 -1.39 -1.50 -3.76
CA GLY A 385 -0.23 -0.76 -4.22
C GLY A 385 0.98 -1.67 -4.34
N LEU A 386 2.11 -1.21 -3.82
CA LEU A 386 3.40 -1.87 -3.96
C LEU A 386 3.37 -3.34 -3.52
N ARG A 387 2.71 -3.65 -2.40
CA ARG A 387 2.61 -5.01 -1.86
C ARG A 387 1.87 -5.97 -2.79
N GLU A 388 0.71 -5.57 -3.29
CA GLU A 388 -0.04 -6.36 -4.28
C GLU A 388 0.72 -6.49 -5.59
N GLY A 389 1.47 -5.46 -5.99
CA GLY A 389 2.40 -5.51 -7.12
C GLY A 389 3.47 -6.58 -6.92
N MET A 390 4.17 -6.57 -5.79
CA MET A 390 5.21 -7.55 -5.44
C MET A 390 4.66 -8.98 -5.41
N LEU A 391 3.53 -9.21 -4.74
CA LEU A 391 2.89 -10.54 -4.69
C LEU A 391 2.52 -11.02 -6.09
N ALA A 392 1.90 -10.15 -6.90
CA ALA A 392 1.50 -10.50 -8.24
C ALA A 392 2.71 -10.85 -9.13
N THR A 393 3.78 -10.06 -9.07
CA THR A 393 5.01 -10.29 -9.85
C THR A 393 5.68 -11.60 -9.45
N MET A 394 5.93 -11.85 -8.16
CA MET A 394 6.56 -13.10 -7.70
C MET A 394 5.74 -14.34 -8.11
N MET A 395 4.42 -14.30 -7.92
CA MET A 395 3.55 -15.41 -8.30
C MET A 395 3.50 -15.61 -9.84
N ALA A 396 3.61 -14.54 -10.62
CA ALA A 396 3.67 -14.62 -12.07
C ALA A 396 4.95 -15.32 -12.56
N GLU A 397 6.10 -14.94 -11.98
CA GLU A 397 7.42 -15.52 -12.25
C GLU A 397 7.45 -17.01 -11.93
N ASP A 398 6.82 -17.42 -10.82
CA ASP A 398 6.71 -18.83 -10.41
C ASP A 398 5.66 -19.62 -11.24
N GLY A 399 5.05 -18.98 -12.24
CA GLY A 399 4.14 -19.63 -13.18
C GLY A 399 2.72 -19.86 -12.66
N PHE A 400 2.32 -19.22 -11.56
CA PHE A 400 0.93 -19.22 -11.09
C PHE A 400 0.07 -18.31 -11.97
N ARG A 401 -0.38 -18.87 -13.11
CA ARG A 401 -1.24 -18.19 -14.09
C ARG A 401 -2.71 -18.35 -13.76
N ASP A 402 -3.53 -17.35 -14.10
CA ASP A 402 -4.99 -17.51 -14.11
C ASP A 402 -5.38 -18.71 -15.02
N THR A 403 -5.93 -19.74 -14.38
CA THR A 403 -6.31 -21.03 -14.98
C THR A 403 -7.29 -20.93 -16.16
N ARG A 404 -7.91 -19.77 -16.43
CA ARG A 404 -8.78 -19.56 -17.59
C ARG A 404 -8.03 -19.73 -18.93
N ARG A 405 -6.74 -19.35 -19.04
CA ARG A 405 -5.95 -19.53 -20.28
C ARG A 405 -5.70 -21.01 -20.62
N ARG A 406 -5.55 -21.88 -19.61
CA ARG A 406 -5.26 -23.32 -19.81
C ARG A 406 -6.43 -24.06 -20.47
N ARG A 407 -7.67 -23.59 -20.28
CA ARG A 407 -8.88 -24.16 -20.87
C ARG A 407 -9.10 -23.74 -22.33
N LYS A 408 -8.69 -22.52 -22.72
CA LYS A 408 -8.71 -22.05 -24.12
C LYS A 408 -7.62 -22.72 -24.96
N ARG A 409 -6.39 -22.85 -24.43
CA ARG A 409 -5.29 -23.55 -25.13
C ARG A 409 -5.57 -25.04 -25.34
N ARG A 410 -6.20 -25.71 -24.36
CA ARG A 410 -6.65 -27.11 -24.50
C ARG A 410 -7.79 -27.29 -25.51
N ARG A 411 -8.73 -26.33 -25.60
CA ARG A 411 -9.78 -26.37 -26.64
C ARG A 411 -9.25 -26.08 -28.05
N ALA A 412 -8.26 -25.20 -28.17
CA ALA A 412 -7.62 -24.91 -29.47
C ALA A 412 -6.71 -26.06 -29.97
N SER A 413 -6.17 -26.88 -29.06
CA SER A 413 -5.37 -28.07 -29.40
C SER A 413 -6.18 -29.36 -29.52
N SER A 414 -7.49 -29.33 -29.25
CA SER A 414 -8.39 -30.49 -29.36
C SER A 414 -9.35 -30.42 -30.55
N ASN A 415 -9.15 -29.50 -31.48
CA ASN A 415 -9.83 -29.50 -32.78
C ASN A 415 -8.85 -29.98 -33.85
N PRO A 416 -8.89 -31.27 -34.25
CA PRO A 416 -8.32 -31.66 -35.53
C PRO A 416 -9.17 -30.98 -36.60
N SER A 417 -8.52 -30.15 -37.42
CA SER A 417 -9.09 -29.62 -38.66
C SER A 417 -9.64 -30.77 -39.51
N HIS A 418 -10.95 -30.79 -39.76
CA HIS A 418 -11.49 -31.52 -40.90
C HIS A 418 -11.06 -30.80 -42.18
N SER A 419 -10.23 -31.47 -42.97
CA SER A 419 -9.98 -31.14 -44.36
C SER A 419 -11.27 -31.38 -45.17
N PRO A 420 -11.72 -30.46 -46.02
CA PRO A 420 -12.69 -30.77 -47.05
C PRO A 420 -11.93 -31.26 -48.29
N ASP A 421 -12.26 -32.47 -48.74
CA ASP A 421 -12.05 -32.94 -50.12
C ASP A 421 -13.13 -32.35 -51.05
#